data_AF-A0A3N5IAH8-F1
#
_entry.id   AF-A0A3N5IAH8-F1
#
_cell.length_a   1.000
_cell.length_b   1.000
_cell.length_c   1.000
_cell.angle_alpha   90.00
_cell.angle_beta   90.00
_cell.angle_gamma   90.00
#
_symmetry.space_group_name_H-M   'P 1'
#
loop_
_entity.id
_entity.type
_entity.pdbx_description
1 polymer ?
#
loop_
_entity_poly.entity_id
_entity_poly.type
_entity_poly.pdbx_seq_one_letter_code
_entity_poly.pdbx_strand_id
1 'polypeptide(L)' 'MLVPIVIETTNRGERAYDIYSRLLKDRIIFLGAPIDDIFANLIIAQLLFLEAEDP' A
#
# COMPACT_ATOMS: atom_id res chain seq x y z
N MET A 1 -14.20 9.93 0.12
CA MET A 1 -13.50 10.07 -1.17
C MET A 1 -13.42 8.70 -1.81
N LEU A 2 -13.75 8.56 -3.09
CA LEU A 2 -13.59 7.29 -3.80
C LEU A 2 -12.11 7.12 -4.15
N VAL A 3 -11.46 6.09 -3.61
CA VAL A 3 -10.09 5.74 -4.00
C VAL A 3 -10.18 4.93 -5.29
N PRO A 4 -9.47 5.32 -6.37
CA PRO A 4 -9.48 4.55 -7.62
C PRO A 4 -9.01 3.11 -7.42
N ILE A 5 -9.66 2.19 -8.13
CA ILE A 5 -9.29 0.77 -8.16
C ILE A 5 -8.50 0.50 -9.44
N VAL A 6 -7.41 -0.24 -9.30
CA VAL A 6 -6.55 -0.73 -10.38
C VAL A 6 -6.75 -2.23 -10.52
N ILE A 7 -6.91 -2.70 -11.75
CA ILE A 7 -7.01 -4.12 -12.08
C ILE A 7 -5.66 -4.57 -12.65
N GLU A 8 -5.02 -5.54 -12.00
CA GLU A 8 -3.76 -6.13 -12.45
C GLU A 8 -4.02 -7.54 -12.99
N THR A 9 -3.70 -7.77 -14.26
CA THR A 9 -3.84 -9.08 -14.91
C THR A 9 -2.58 -9.89 -14.65
N THR A 10 -2.72 -11.01 -13.94
CA THR A 10 -1.64 -11.98 -13.71
C THR A 10 -1.92 -13.27 -14.48
N ASN A 11 -0.91 -14.12 -14.65
CA ASN A 11 -1.07 -15.45 -15.27
C ASN A 11 -2.10 -16.36 -14.55
N ARG A 12 -2.55 -16.00 -13.35
CA ARG A 12 -3.56 -16.73 -12.56
C ARG A 12 -4.93 -16.05 -12.52
N GLY A 13 -5.11 -14.93 -13.24
CA GLY A 13 -6.36 -14.16 -13.31
C GLY A 13 -6.18 -12.67 -13.00
N GLU A 14 -7.30 -11.97 -12.89
CA GLU A 14 -7.36 -10.53 -12.56
C GLU A 14 -7.43 -10.32 -11.04
N ARG A 15 -6.64 -9.37 -10.53
CA ARG A 15 -6.66 -8.98 -9.13
C ARG A 15 -6.87 -7.47 -9.02
N ALA A 16 -7.89 -7.08 -8.27
CA ALA A 16 -8.23 -5.68 -8.05
C ALA A 16 -7.57 -5.18 -6.76
N TYR A 17 -6.94 -4.01 -6.85
CA TYR A 17 -6.30 -3.31 -5.74
C TYR A 17 -6.77 -1.86 -5.74
N ASP A 18 -6.88 -1.22 -4.58
CA ASP A 18 -6.89 0.24 -4.56
C ASP A 18 -5.51 0.77 -4.98
N ILE A 19 -5.46 2.01 -5.45
CA ILE A 19 -4.23 2.61 -5.96
C ILE A 19 -3.10 2.65 -4.91
N TYR A 20 -3.40 2.82 -3.62
CA TYR A 20 -2.37 2.85 -2.58
C TYR A 20 -1.78 1.46 -2.34
N SER A 21 -2.63 0.43 -2.28
CA SER A 21 -2.16 -0.96 -2.20
C SER A 21 -1.30 -1.36 -3.39
N ARG A 22 -1.65 -0.91 -4.61
CA ARG A 22 -0.83 -1.15 -5.80
C ARG A 22 0.53 -0.45 -5.69
N LEU A 23 0.58 0.78 -5.19
CA LEU A 23 1.83 1.53 -5.03
C LEU A 23 2.69 0.99 -3.88
N LEU A 24 2.09 0.47 -2.82
CA LEU A 24 2.81 -0.20 -1.73
C LEU A 24 3.58 -1.42 -2.24
N LYS A 25 3.02 -2.18 -3.19
CA LYS A 25 3.71 -3.29 -3.87
C LYS A 25 4.97 -2.84 -4.64
N ASP A 26 4.99 -1.59 -5.12
CA ASP A 26 6.18 -0.95 -5.71
C ASP A 26 7.07 -0.26 -4.67
N ARG A 27 6.86 -0.55 -3.37
CA ARG A 27 7.55 0.02 -2.21
C ARG A 27 7.35 1.53 -2.02
N ILE A 28 6.18 2.04 -2.42
CA ILE A 28 5.84 3.46 -2.27
C ILE A 28 4.80 3.62 -1.15
N ILE A 29 5.16 4.39 -0.13
CA ILE A 29 4.28 4.75 1.00
C ILE A 29 3.89 6.23 0.89
N PHE A 30 2.61 6.55 1.07
CA PHE A 30 2.09 7.91 1.02
C PHE A 30 1.91 8.50 2.42
N LEU A 31 2.49 9.68 2.64
CA LEU A 31 2.24 10.53 3.80
C LEU A 31 1.48 11.77 3.33
N GLY A 32 0.15 11.65 3.28
CA GLY A 32 -0.74 12.68 2.74
C GLY A 32 -1.58 13.42 3.79
N ALA A 33 -1.43 13.08 5.07
CA ALA A 33 -2.19 13.64 6.17
C ALA A 33 -1.26 14.12 7.30
N PRO A 34 -1.72 15.00 8.19
CA PRO A 34 -1.00 15.32 9.41
C PRO A 34 -0.63 14.05 10.19
N ILE A 35 0.55 14.06 10.79
CA ILE A 35 1.04 12.92 11.56
C ILE A 35 0.39 12.97 12.95
N ASP A 36 -0.43 11.98 13.24
CA ASP A 36 -0.88 11.61 14.57
C ASP A 36 -0.43 10.18 14.91
N ASP A 37 -0.76 9.70 16.11
CA ASP A 37 -0.34 8.37 16.58
C ASP A 37 -0.90 7.26 15.68
N ILE A 38 -2.12 7.42 15.16
CA ILE A 38 -2.75 6.42 14.29
C ILE A 38 -2.01 6.36 12.95
N PHE A 39 -1.74 7.53 12.37
CA PHE A 39 -1.04 7.64 11.10
C PHE A 39 0.40 7.13 11.21
N ALA A 40 1.10 7.46 12.30
CA ALA A 40 2.43 6.95 12.59
C ALA A 40 2.44 5.41 12.67
N ASN A 41 1.49 4.82 13.39
CA ASN A 41 1.37 3.36 13.49
C ASN A 41 1.13 2.69 12.12
N LEU A 42 0.31 3.31 11.24
CA LEU A 42 0.08 2.81 9.89
C LEU A 42 1.34 2.84 9.02
N ILE A 43 2.15 3.90 9.12
CA ILE A 43 3.41 4.01 8.38
C ILE A 43 4.41 2.98 8.89
N ILE A 44 4.55 2.81 10.22
CA ILE A 44 5.43 1.80 10.81
C ILE A 44 5.04 0.39 10.35
N ALA A 45 3.75 0.06 10.35
CA ALA A 45 3.26 -1.23 9.88
C ALA A 45 3.61 -1.48 8.40
N GLN A 46 3.45 -0.47 7.54
CA GLN A 46 3.81 -0.57 6.12
C GLN A 46 5.33 -0.75 5.93
N LEU A 47 6.16 -0.07 6.71
CA LEU A 47 7.62 -0.24 6.65
C LEU A 47 8.04 -1.66 7.06
N LEU A 48 7.53 -2.15 8.19
CA LEU A 48 7.83 -3.52 8.66
C LEU A 48 7.32 -4.59 7.70
N PHE A 49 6.16 -4.35 7.06
CA PHE A 49 5.64 -5.24 6.04
C PHE A 49 6.57 -5.32 4.82
N LEU A 50 7.06 -4.18 4.31
CA LEU A 50 7.96 -4.16 3.15
C LEU A 50 9.34 -4.77 3.45
N GLU A 51 9.86 -4.56 4.66
CA GLU A 51 11.10 -5.21 5.11
C GLU A 51 10.94 -6.74 5.17
N ALA A 52 9.80 -7.22 5.68
CA ALA A 52 9.57 -8.67 5.77
C ALA A 52 9.41 -9.36 4.41
N GLU A 53 9.02 -8.65 3.35
CA GLU A 53 8.98 -9.19 1.99
C GLU A 53 10.38 -9.33 1.35
N ASP A 54 11.41 -8.72 1.92
CA ASP A 54 12.81 -8.74 1.44
C ASP A 54 13.81 -8.60 2.59
N PRO A 55 14.07 -9.68 3.36
CA PRO A 55 14.87 -9.66 4.58
C PRO A 55 16.38 -9.51 4.38
#